data_AF-X0HCM7-F1
#
_entry.id   AF-X0HCM7-F1
#
_cell.length_a   1.000
_cell.length_b   1.000
_cell.length_c   1.000
_cell.angle_alpha   90.00
_cell.angle_beta   90.00
_cell.angle_gamma   90.00
#
_symmetry.space_group_name_H-M   'P 1'
#
loop_
_entity.id
_entity.type
_entity.pdbx_description
1 polymer ?
#
loop_
_entity_poly.entity_id
_entity_poly.type
_entity_poly.pdbx_seq_one_letter_code
_entity_poly.pdbx_strand_id
1 'polypeptide(L)'
;MAHRGPGLLPDIQEDMGMKAAMWNGFSPFTARQNLKPAFACATGNCTWANFTSIAVCSKCRDISGYVTKSSGPVKLPSGVQAAGPYHQSWVLGHGETLPDVSNPSPYFDWANGRNFTFLKHEIPELNISISNYNGSRHCRDLSQQCPDTYLSARVTTNPGQTLTFGNLSTIVMAIQYLVSNETWLDDKTTWEDTNVGARECALSLCVNEYHDVLSQGVLQEAVASSWTDREPGSYTNDDKNVKAFIKYTNHSLDMGILLVDLSDLQIKILDRDYKRQASALRKQYFNITQTTIIALQNVLSDGFGGIRDLKSPYRDYVDGISKKLLYPALEMNQSTAGFLSGLGRSSDIPATLDNVALSLTKWIRDRELEVSPMVGNATSMVIVTRLRWNYLWFPGASLITGMMFAVLCMWETQKLKKPALKDSILATLACAPDEDLRLCLKQAAATEILQDVGRKLEVRWEEDGEFGQLKEKKDNQPTV
;
A
#
# COMPACT_ATOMS: atom_id res chain seq x y z
N MET A 1 12.86 20.96 -26.99
CA MET A 1 13.66 21.23 -28.20
C MET A 1 15.12 21.27 -27.81
N ALA A 2 15.89 20.26 -28.24
CA ALA A 2 17.35 20.28 -28.31
C ALA A 2 17.74 19.30 -29.43
N HIS A 3 18.58 19.76 -30.35
CA HIS A 3 18.97 19.06 -31.57
C HIS A 3 19.68 17.72 -31.27
N ARG A 4 19.17 16.60 -31.83
CA ARG A 4 19.86 15.30 -31.89
C ARG A 4 20.65 15.23 -33.19
N GLY A 5 21.99 15.18 -33.09
CA GLY A 5 22.86 14.72 -34.16
C GLY A 5 22.83 13.18 -34.30
N PRO A 6 23.27 12.62 -35.44
CA PRO A 6 23.23 11.19 -35.68
C PRO A 6 24.38 10.47 -34.95
N GLY A 7 24.06 9.40 -34.21
CA GLY A 7 25.04 8.32 -33.97
C GLY A 7 25.62 8.12 -32.57
N LEU A 8 25.06 8.69 -31.50
CA LEU A 8 25.40 8.29 -30.12
C LEU A 8 24.11 8.05 -29.33
N LEU A 9 23.89 6.80 -28.94
CA LEU A 9 22.83 6.41 -28.00
C LEU A 9 23.00 7.16 -26.67
N PRO A 10 21.90 7.45 -25.95
CA PRO A 10 21.99 8.09 -24.64
C PRO A 10 22.86 7.24 -23.70
N ASP A 11 23.70 7.90 -22.91
CA ASP A 11 24.41 7.29 -21.78
C ASP A 11 23.37 6.63 -20.87
N ILE A 12 23.26 5.29 -20.91
CA ILE A 12 22.28 4.55 -20.10
C ILE A 12 22.85 4.52 -18.69
N GLN A 13 22.56 5.59 -17.95
CA GLN A 13 22.91 5.69 -16.55
C GLN A 13 22.21 4.57 -15.77
N GLU A 14 22.98 3.84 -14.95
CA GLU A 14 22.42 2.84 -14.06
C GLU A 14 21.41 3.49 -13.09
N ASP A 15 20.17 3.02 -13.14
CA ASP A 15 19.14 3.45 -12.21
C ASP A 15 19.28 2.69 -10.88
N MET A 16 20.03 3.28 -9.96
CA MET A 16 20.29 2.70 -8.64
C MET A 16 19.01 2.49 -7.83
N GLY A 17 17.97 3.30 -8.05
CA GLY A 17 16.67 3.13 -7.41
C GLY A 17 15.97 1.85 -7.86
N MET A 18 15.95 1.60 -9.17
CA MET A 18 15.40 0.36 -9.73
C MET A 18 16.21 -0.86 -9.28
N LYS A 19 17.54 -0.74 -9.26
CA LYS A 19 18.43 -1.80 -8.75
C LYS A 19 18.07 -2.14 -7.31
N ALA A 20 18.02 -1.14 -6.43
CA ALA A 20 17.63 -1.32 -5.03
C ALA A 20 16.23 -1.94 -4.89
N ALA A 21 15.25 -1.49 -5.69
CA ALA A 21 13.90 -2.04 -5.67
C ALA A 21 13.87 -3.53 -5.99
N MET A 22 14.63 -3.98 -6.99
CA MET A 22 14.69 -5.38 -7.37
C MET A 22 15.40 -6.24 -6.30
N TRP A 23 16.54 -5.78 -5.78
CA TRP A 23 17.24 -6.44 -4.66
C TRP A 23 16.38 -6.54 -3.41
N ASN A 24 15.62 -5.49 -3.09
CA ASN A 24 14.66 -5.52 -2.00
C ASN A 24 13.57 -6.57 -2.25
N GLY A 25 13.06 -6.69 -3.48
CA GLY A 25 12.08 -7.73 -3.83
C GLY A 25 12.55 -9.17 -3.60
N PHE A 26 13.79 -9.47 -3.99
CA PHE A 26 14.40 -10.79 -3.81
C PHE A 26 14.91 -11.06 -2.39
N SER A 27 14.91 -10.07 -1.51
CA SER A 27 15.38 -10.24 -0.13
C SER A 27 14.37 -11.04 0.70
N PRO A 28 14.81 -12.06 1.47
CA PRO A 28 13.93 -12.81 2.37
C PRO A 28 13.44 -11.97 3.56
N PHE A 29 14.06 -10.81 3.82
CA PHE A 29 13.71 -9.91 4.93
C PHE A 29 12.63 -8.88 4.56
N THR A 30 12.10 -8.94 3.34
CA THR A 30 11.16 -7.93 2.84
C THR A 30 9.75 -8.19 3.34
N ALA A 31 9.27 -7.27 4.17
CA ALA A 31 7.88 -7.25 4.61
C ALA A 31 7.00 -6.52 3.58
N ARG A 32 5.90 -7.16 3.16
CA ARG A 32 4.95 -6.64 2.15
C ARG A 32 4.39 -5.24 2.50
N GLN A 33 4.27 -4.92 3.78
CA GLN A 33 3.85 -3.60 4.26
C GLN A 33 4.81 -2.46 3.85
N ASN A 34 6.10 -2.74 3.67
CA ASN A 34 7.11 -1.75 3.27
C ASN A 34 7.10 -1.50 1.76
N LEU A 35 6.39 -2.34 0.99
CA LEU A 35 6.28 -2.27 -0.47
C LEU A 35 5.09 -1.44 -0.96
N LYS A 36 4.40 -0.72 -0.04
CA LYS A 36 3.35 0.22 -0.41
C LYS A 36 3.94 1.50 -0.99
N PRO A 37 3.31 2.10 -2.01
CA PRO A 37 3.76 3.36 -2.59
C PRO A 37 3.73 4.50 -1.56
N ALA A 38 4.57 5.50 -1.77
CA ALA A 38 4.59 6.71 -0.97
C ALA A 38 3.30 7.53 -1.20
N PHE A 39 2.83 8.17 -0.13
CA PHE A 39 1.61 8.99 -0.14
C PHE A 39 1.75 10.18 0.81
N ALA A 40 0.96 11.23 0.57
CA ALA A 40 0.83 12.38 1.46
C ALA A 40 -0.64 12.59 1.82
N CYS A 41 -0.98 12.52 3.11
CA CYS A 41 -2.33 12.77 3.61
C CYS A 41 -2.29 13.42 4.99
N ALA A 42 -2.65 14.71 5.07
CA ALA A 42 -2.56 15.48 6.30
C ALA A 42 -3.52 15.01 7.42
N THR A 43 -4.67 14.44 7.06
CA THR A 43 -5.71 14.06 8.04
C THR A 43 -5.60 12.61 8.52
N GLY A 44 -4.74 11.79 7.90
CA GLY A 44 -4.68 10.34 8.12
C GLY A 44 -5.87 9.54 7.57
N ASN A 45 -6.89 10.21 7.01
CA ASN A 45 -8.06 9.61 6.37
C ASN A 45 -8.27 10.26 5.00
N CYS A 46 -7.84 9.57 3.95
CA CYS A 46 -7.91 10.02 2.57
C CYS A 46 -8.53 8.96 1.68
N THR A 47 -9.24 9.39 0.65
CA THR A 47 -9.86 8.51 -0.36
C THR A 47 -9.48 8.99 -1.75
N TRP A 48 -9.17 8.06 -2.65
CA TRP A 48 -8.90 8.36 -4.04
C TRP A 48 -9.99 7.74 -4.91
N ALA A 49 -10.35 8.45 -5.99
CA ALA A 49 -11.13 7.81 -7.04
C ALA A 49 -10.27 6.74 -7.72
N ASN A 50 -10.89 5.69 -8.26
CA ASN A 50 -10.14 4.66 -8.99
C ASN A 50 -9.27 5.31 -10.07
N PHE A 51 -8.03 4.86 -10.16
CA PHE A 51 -7.06 5.37 -11.13
C PHE A 51 -6.19 4.26 -11.67
N THR A 52 -5.64 4.48 -12.84
CA THR A 52 -4.77 3.51 -13.52
C THR A 52 -3.32 3.96 -13.49
N SER A 53 -2.43 3.02 -13.21
CA SER A 53 -0.98 3.25 -13.26
C SER A 53 -0.24 2.05 -13.83
N ILE A 54 0.94 2.31 -14.40
CA ILE A 54 1.88 1.28 -14.82
C ILE A 54 2.40 0.56 -13.56
N ALA A 55 2.54 -0.76 -13.68
CA ALA A 55 3.02 -1.63 -12.63
C ALA A 55 3.83 -2.80 -13.22
N VAL A 56 4.44 -3.56 -12.32
CA VAL A 56 4.95 -4.89 -12.62
C VAL A 56 3.98 -5.89 -11.99
N CYS A 57 3.54 -6.85 -12.77
CA CYS A 57 2.66 -7.92 -12.34
C CYS A 57 3.42 -9.24 -12.30
N SER A 58 3.16 -10.04 -11.28
CA SER A 58 3.64 -11.41 -11.12
C SER A 58 2.52 -12.40 -11.40
N LYS A 59 2.86 -13.53 -12.03
CA LYS A 59 1.93 -14.65 -12.19
C LYS A 59 2.69 -15.95 -12.18
N CYS A 60 2.22 -16.93 -11.39
CA CYS A 60 2.81 -18.26 -11.31
C CYS A 60 1.85 -19.34 -11.81
N ARG A 61 2.40 -20.38 -12.43
CA ARG A 61 1.70 -21.58 -12.88
C ARG A 61 2.45 -22.81 -12.41
N ASP A 62 1.68 -23.82 -12.01
CA ASP A 62 2.22 -25.14 -11.70
C ASP A 62 2.55 -25.86 -13.02
N ILE A 63 3.79 -26.36 -13.13
CA ILE A 63 4.28 -27.13 -14.27
C ILE A 63 4.83 -28.50 -13.80
N SER A 64 4.47 -28.95 -12.60
CA SER A 64 4.91 -30.23 -12.03
C SER A 64 4.52 -31.43 -12.90
N GLY A 65 3.45 -31.30 -13.70
CA GLY A 65 3.03 -32.33 -14.65
C GLY A 65 4.01 -32.58 -15.81
N TYR A 66 4.97 -31.68 -16.05
CA TYR A 66 6.01 -31.84 -17.07
C TYR A 66 7.30 -32.50 -16.51
N VAL A 67 7.35 -32.78 -15.20
CA VAL A 67 8.54 -33.34 -14.57
C VAL A 67 8.64 -34.84 -14.86
N THR A 68 9.76 -35.24 -15.44
CA THR A 68 10.12 -36.64 -15.62
C THR A 68 11.20 -37.04 -14.62
N LYS A 69 11.19 -38.33 -14.24
CA LYS A 69 12.17 -38.91 -13.31
C LYS A 69 13.09 -39.87 -14.04
N SER A 70 14.38 -39.80 -13.76
CA SER A 70 15.38 -40.77 -14.21
C SER A 70 16.29 -41.15 -13.05
N SER A 71 16.73 -42.41 -12.99
CA SER A 71 17.65 -42.89 -11.95
C SER A 71 18.77 -43.71 -12.57
N GLY A 72 19.91 -43.75 -11.91
CA GLY A 72 21.05 -44.49 -12.41
C GLY A 72 22.18 -44.66 -11.39
N PRO A 73 23.14 -45.54 -11.71
CA PRO A 73 24.38 -45.62 -10.94
C PRO A 73 25.23 -44.38 -11.20
N VAL A 74 25.91 -43.90 -10.17
CA VAL A 74 26.85 -42.78 -10.28
C VAL A 74 28.16 -43.29 -10.87
N LYS A 75 28.58 -42.69 -12.00
CA LYS A 75 29.92 -42.90 -12.56
C LYS A 75 30.85 -41.83 -12.00
N LEU A 76 31.71 -42.22 -11.07
CA LEU A 76 32.70 -41.31 -10.49
C LEU A 76 33.92 -41.20 -11.41
N PRO A 77 34.49 -39.99 -11.59
CA PRO A 77 35.76 -39.82 -12.30
C PRO A 77 36.92 -40.56 -11.62
N SER A 78 37.96 -40.88 -12.40
CA SER A 78 39.11 -41.66 -11.94
C SER A 78 40.02 -40.92 -10.95
N GLY A 79 39.97 -39.58 -10.92
CA GLY A 79 40.88 -38.76 -10.11
C GLY A 79 40.19 -37.63 -9.35
N VAL A 80 40.75 -37.30 -8.19
CA VAL A 80 40.40 -36.13 -7.38
C VAL A 80 41.71 -35.44 -6.99
N GLN A 81 41.77 -34.13 -7.13
CA GLN A 81 42.89 -33.32 -6.64
C GLN A 81 42.44 -32.52 -5.42
N ALA A 82 43.21 -32.59 -4.34
CA ALA A 82 43.08 -31.66 -3.23
C ALA A 82 43.62 -30.30 -3.66
N ALA A 83 42.74 -29.30 -3.75
CA ALA A 83 43.06 -27.89 -3.98
C ALA A 83 43.19 -27.11 -2.65
N GLY A 84 43.30 -27.80 -1.51
CA GLY A 84 43.50 -27.21 -0.19
C GLY A 84 43.02 -28.14 0.94
N PRO A 85 43.17 -27.72 2.22
CA PRO A 85 42.68 -28.48 3.39
C PRO A 85 41.16 -28.68 3.39
N TYR A 86 40.44 -27.84 2.64
CA TYR A 86 39.00 -27.87 2.46
C TYR A 86 38.66 -27.50 1.01
N HIS A 87 39.33 -28.00 -0.02
CA HIS A 87 38.86 -27.80 -1.40
C HIS A 87 39.31 -29.00 -2.21
N GLN A 88 38.37 -29.67 -2.87
CA GLN A 88 38.66 -30.84 -3.69
C GLN A 88 37.95 -30.68 -5.02
N SER A 89 38.68 -30.91 -6.10
CA SER A 89 38.14 -30.82 -7.46
C SER A 89 38.38 -32.12 -8.21
N TRP A 90 37.44 -32.48 -9.06
CA TRP A 90 37.53 -33.66 -9.92
C TRP A 90 38.64 -33.46 -10.96
N VAL A 91 39.49 -34.47 -11.09
CA VAL A 91 40.43 -34.59 -12.21
C VAL A 91 39.83 -35.57 -13.19
N LEU A 92 39.27 -35.03 -14.28
CA LEU A 92 38.65 -35.85 -15.32
C LEU A 92 39.74 -36.52 -16.17
N GLY A 93 39.68 -37.85 -16.28
CA GLY A 93 40.42 -38.59 -17.28
C GLY A 93 39.88 -38.32 -18.70
N HIS A 94 40.60 -38.78 -19.71
CA HIS A 94 40.19 -38.59 -21.11
C HIS A 94 38.85 -39.30 -21.39
N GLY A 95 37.81 -38.52 -21.70
CA GLY A 95 36.47 -39.03 -21.99
C GLY A 95 35.59 -39.28 -20.76
N GLU A 96 36.06 -38.91 -19.56
CA GLU A 96 35.25 -38.94 -18.34
C GLU A 96 34.40 -37.66 -18.22
N THR A 97 33.21 -37.81 -17.65
CA THR A 97 32.34 -36.67 -17.29
C THR A 97 32.05 -36.71 -15.80
N LEU A 98 31.72 -35.54 -15.25
CA LEU A 98 31.21 -35.46 -13.90
C LEU A 98 29.91 -36.28 -13.75
N PRO A 99 29.61 -36.77 -12.54
CA PRO A 99 28.30 -37.31 -12.22
C PRO A 99 27.20 -36.34 -12.62
N ASP A 100 26.12 -36.87 -13.21
CA ASP A 100 24.89 -36.10 -13.47
C ASP A 100 24.08 -35.94 -12.17
N VAL A 101 24.76 -35.44 -11.13
CA VAL A 101 24.21 -35.13 -9.81
C VAL A 101 24.53 -33.67 -9.54
N SER A 102 23.55 -32.91 -9.05
CA SER A 102 23.67 -31.46 -8.89
C SER A 102 24.75 -31.06 -7.88
N ASN A 103 25.08 -31.94 -6.93
CA ASN A 103 26.21 -31.81 -6.03
C ASN A 103 27.18 -32.99 -6.26
N PRO A 104 28.33 -32.77 -6.93
CA PRO A 104 29.24 -33.84 -7.27
C PRO A 104 30.26 -34.15 -6.15
N SER A 105 30.02 -33.82 -4.88
CA SER A 105 31.00 -34.06 -3.78
C SER A 105 30.62 -35.22 -2.82
N PRO A 106 30.96 -36.49 -3.11
CA PRO A 106 30.75 -37.62 -2.20
C PRO A 106 32.07 -38.18 -1.62
N TYR A 107 33.09 -37.35 -1.33
CA TYR A 107 34.46 -37.81 -0.99
C TYR A 107 34.54 -38.80 0.18
N PHE A 108 33.89 -38.48 1.32
CA PHE A 108 33.92 -39.35 2.52
C PHE A 108 33.38 -40.74 2.24
N ASP A 109 32.52 -40.83 1.25
CA ASP A 109 31.67 -41.97 0.98
C ASP A 109 32.28 -42.80 -0.18
N TRP A 110 33.01 -42.13 -1.10
CA TRP A 110 33.97 -42.71 -2.04
C TRP A 110 35.15 -43.40 -1.35
N ALA A 111 35.76 -42.76 -0.35
CA ALA A 111 36.88 -43.34 0.42
C ALA A 111 36.49 -44.65 1.12
N ASN A 112 35.19 -44.85 1.37
CA ASN A 112 34.61 -46.04 1.97
C ASN A 112 34.10 -47.08 0.95
N GLY A 113 34.28 -46.87 -0.36
CA GLY A 113 33.95 -47.84 -1.41
C GLY A 113 32.45 -48.09 -1.60
N ARG A 114 31.58 -47.12 -1.30
CA ARG A 114 30.13 -47.27 -1.47
C ARG A 114 29.70 -47.12 -2.94
N ASN A 115 28.72 -47.92 -3.36
CA ASN A 115 28.03 -47.73 -4.64
C ASN A 115 26.91 -46.69 -4.47
N PHE A 116 26.97 -45.60 -5.24
CA PHE A 116 25.96 -44.55 -5.21
C PHE A 116 24.95 -44.72 -6.33
N THR A 117 23.69 -44.46 -6.00
CA THR A 117 22.61 -44.24 -6.97
C THR A 117 22.08 -42.84 -6.80
N PHE A 118 21.54 -42.26 -7.87
CA PHE A 118 20.92 -40.95 -7.85
C PHE A 118 19.52 -41.02 -8.45
N LEU A 119 18.70 -40.07 -8.06
CA LEU A 119 17.43 -39.77 -8.70
C LEU A 119 17.50 -38.35 -9.26
N LYS A 120 17.12 -38.20 -10.52
CA LYS A 120 17.08 -36.93 -11.24
C LYS A 120 15.63 -36.63 -11.61
N HIS A 121 15.24 -35.39 -11.37
CA HIS A 121 14.00 -34.79 -11.82
C HIS A 121 14.33 -33.77 -12.90
N GLU A 122 13.70 -33.85 -14.06
CA GLU A 122 13.99 -32.94 -15.17
C GLU A 122 12.72 -32.55 -15.94
N ILE A 123 12.81 -31.41 -16.63
CA ILE A 123 11.82 -30.98 -17.62
C ILE A 123 12.59 -30.85 -18.94
N PRO A 124 12.55 -31.87 -19.82
CA PRO A 124 13.36 -31.92 -21.04
C PRO A 124 13.15 -30.70 -21.95
N GLU A 125 11.91 -30.23 -22.10
CA GLU A 125 11.55 -29.08 -22.94
C GLU A 125 12.22 -27.79 -22.48
N LEU A 126 12.51 -27.67 -21.18
CA LEU A 126 13.14 -26.52 -20.56
C LEU A 126 14.63 -26.75 -20.25
N ASN A 127 15.18 -27.94 -20.52
CA ASN A 127 16.55 -28.31 -20.19
C ASN A 127 16.95 -27.96 -18.74
N ILE A 128 16.01 -28.12 -17.80
CA ILE A 128 16.22 -27.88 -16.37
C ILE A 128 16.16 -29.21 -15.62
N SER A 129 17.04 -29.38 -14.64
CA SER A 129 17.12 -30.62 -13.87
C SER A 129 17.67 -30.39 -12.46
N ILE A 130 17.15 -31.16 -11.51
CA ILE A 130 17.65 -31.26 -10.14
C ILE A 130 17.86 -32.74 -9.79
N SER A 131 18.98 -33.04 -9.14
CA SER A 131 19.40 -34.41 -8.84
C SER A 131 20.24 -34.45 -7.59
N ASN A 132 19.96 -35.40 -6.71
CA ASN A 132 20.79 -35.70 -5.54
C ASN A 132 21.00 -37.22 -5.46
N TYR A 133 21.96 -37.62 -4.62
CA TYR A 133 22.15 -39.03 -4.27
C TYR A 133 20.95 -39.55 -3.50
N ASN A 134 20.63 -40.83 -3.67
CA ASN A 134 19.57 -41.49 -2.90
C ASN A 134 19.98 -41.65 -1.43
N GLY A 135 18.99 -41.66 -0.54
CA GLY A 135 19.16 -41.72 0.90
C GLY A 135 18.88 -40.40 1.60
N SER A 136 19.28 -40.33 2.88
CA SER A 136 19.13 -39.14 3.71
C SER A 136 20.10 -38.04 3.29
N ARG A 137 19.71 -36.79 3.55
CA ARG A 137 20.54 -35.61 3.33
C ARG A 137 21.87 -35.76 4.07
N HIS A 138 22.98 -35.59 3.35
CA HIS A 138 24.31 -35.90 3.90
C HIS A 138 24.99 -34.68 4.52
N CYS A 139 24.66 -33.48 4.03
CA CYS A 139 25.37 -32.26 4.35
C CYS A 139 24.45 -31.18 4.93
N ARG A 140 24.64 -30.93 6.23
CA ARG A 140 23.80 -30.03 7.05
C ARG A 140 24.30 -28.60 7.10
N ASP A 141 25.60 -28.38 6.86
CA ASP A 141 26.25 -27.08 6.92
C ASP A 141 27.01 -26.77 5.61
N LEU A 142 26.97 -25.51 5.17
CA LEU A 142 27.75 -24.99 4.04
C LEU A 142 29.27 -25.16 4.26
N SER A 143 29.71 -25.26 5.53
CA SER A 143 31.09 -25.56 5.90
C SER A 143 31.55 -26.97 5.51
N GLN A 144 30.61 -27.91 5.31
CA GLN A 144 30.90 -29.32 4.98
C GLN A 144 31.15 -29.55 3.48
N GLN A 145 31.07 -28.50 2.65
CA GLN A 145 31.39 -28.56 1.22
C GLN A 145 30.74 -29.73 0.46
N CYS A 146 29.47 -30.00 0.77
CA CYS A 146 28.62 -30.85 -0.06
C CYS A 146 27.12 -30.51 0.06
N PRO A 147 26.63 -29.26 -0.03
CA PRO A 147 25.23 -29.01 0.25
C PRO A 147 24.38 -29.66 -0.85
N ASP A 148 23.43 -30.50 -0.43
CA ASP A 148 22.45 -31.10 -1.31
C ASP A 148 21.60 -30.00 -1.94
N THR A 149 21.50 -29.99 -3.26
CA THR A 149 20.77 -28.96 -3.97
C THR A 149 19.28 -29.19 -3.80
N TYR A 150 18.52 -28.13 -3.56
CA TYR A 150 17.08 -28.24 -3.37
C TYR A 150 16.29 -27.30 -4.27
N LEU A 151 16.97 -26.36 -4.94
CA LEU A 151 16.40 -25.50 -5.94
C LEU A 151 17.26 -25.57 -7.21
N SER A 152 16.63 -25.89 -8.34
CA SER A 152 17.17 -25.63 -9.67
C SER A 152 16.27 -24.63 -10.36
N ALA A 153 16.84 -23.60 -10.97
CA ALA A 153 16.11 -22.57 -11.68
C ALA A 153 16.71 -22.30 -13.07
N ARG A 154 15.87 -21.82 -13.98
CA ARG A 154 16.24 -21.23 -15.26
C ARG A 154 15.51 -19.91 -15.37
N VAL A 155 16.17 -18.91 -15.94
CA VAL A 155 15.57 -17.60 -16.18
C VAL A 155 15.58 -17.31 -17.67
N THR A 156 14.48 -16.76 -18.18
CA THR A 156 14.39 -16.32 -19.57
C THR A 156 13.63 -14.99 -19.70
N THR A 157 13.96 -14.18 -20.69
CA THR A 157 13.21 -12.98 -21.09
C THR A 157 12.44 -13.20 -22.39
N ASN A 158 12.53 -14.40 -22.98
CA ASN A 158 11.89 -14.77 -24.23
C ASN A 158 10.59 -15.53 -23.96
N PRO A 159 9.41 -14.98 -24.33
CA PRO A 159 8.14 -15.67 -24.15
C PRO A 159 8.11 -17.04 -24.84
N GLY A 160 8.77 -17.19 -26.00
CA GLY A 160 8.85 -18.45 -26.74
C GLY A 160 9.64 -19.57 -26.04
N GLN A 161 10.36 -19.27 -24.97
CA GLN A 161 11.06 -20.25 -24.12
C GLN A 161 10.29 -20.55 -22.81
N THR A 162 9.01 -20.23 -22.76
CA THR A 162 8.12 -20.53 -21.62
C THR A 162 7.10 -21.59 -21.99
N LEU A 163 6.62 -22.36 -21.00
CA LEU A 163 5.57 -23.37 -21.23
C LEU A 163 4.17 -22.76 -21.21
N THR A 164 3.94 -21.78 -20.33
CA THR A 164 2.60 -21.24 -20.02
C THR A 164 2.42 -19.77 -20.39
N PHE A 165 3.52 -19.03 -20.64
CA PHE A 165 3.50 -17.59 -20.88
C PHE A 165 3.87 -17.19 -22.32
N GLY A 166 3.80 -18.12 -23.28
CA GLY A 166 4.23 -17.89 -24.67
C GLY A 166 3.52 -16.77 -25.41
N ASN A 167 2.32 -16.37 -24.96
CA ASN A 167 1.54 -15.29 -25.55
C ASN A 167 1.69 -13.94 -24.83
N LEU A 168 2.48 -13.87 -23.76
CA LEU A 168 2.63 -12.66 -22.96
C LEU A 168 3.75 -11.79 -23.55
N SER A 169 3.36 -10.73 -24.27
CA SER A 169 4.28 -9.86 -25.02
C SER A 169 4.95 -8.75 -24.21
N THR A 170 4.63 -8.65 -22.91
CA THR A 170 5.19 -7.66 -21.97
C THR A 170 6.03 -8.31 -20.87
N ILE A 171 6.49 -9.55 -21.08
CA ILE A 171 7.38 -10.25 -20.15
C ILE A 171 8.65 -9.43 -19.95
N VAL A 172 8.92 -9.16 -18.68
CA VAL A 172 10.20 -8.67 -18.17
C VAL A 172 11.14 -9.85 -17.94
N MET A 173 10.62 -10.91 -17.34
CA MET A 173 11.33 -12.14 -17.03
C MET A 173 10.33 -13.27 -16.75
N ALA A 174 10.65 -14.50 -17.15
CA ALA A 174 10.08 -15.71 -16.62
C ALA A 174 11.16 -16.54 -15.90
N ILE A 175 10.80 -17.12 -14.75
CA ILE A 175 11.62 -18.07 -14.01
C ILE A 175 10.91 -19.42 -13.98
N GLN A 176 11.61 -20.46 -14.42
CA GLN A 176 11.17 -21.85 -14.30
C GLN A 176 12.04 -22.54 -13.27
N TYR A 177 11.44 -23.27 -12.33
CA TYR A 177 12.22 -23.91 -11.29
C TYR A 177 11.66 -25.25 -10.84
N LEU A 178 12.57 -26.10 -10.37
CA LEU A 178 12.34 -27.34 -9.66
C LEU A 178 12.75 -27.12 -8.20
N VAL A 179 11.88 -27.44 -7.26
CA VAL A 179 12.13 -27.26 -5.82
C VAL A 179 11.74 -28.52 -5.06
N SER A 180 12.60 -28.96 -4.14
CA SER A 180 12.27 -30.08 -3.25
C SER A 180 11.29 -29.65 -2.17
N ASN A 181 10.52 -30.61 -1.65
CA ASN A 181 9.69 -30.37 -0.48
C ASN A 181 10.52 -29.97 0.77
N GLU A 182 9.95 -29.20 1.68
CA GLU A 182 10.56 -28.84 2.97
C GLU A 182 10.94 -30.07 3.80
N THR A 183 10.24 -31.21 3.64
CA THR A 183 10.59 -32.47 4.34
C THR A 183 11.99 -32.97 4.04
N TRP A 184 12.51 -32.69 2.84
CA TRP A 184 13.90 -33.01 2.48
C TRP A 184 14.89 -32.11 3.20
N LEU A 185 14.56 -30.82 3.36
CA LEU A 185 15.39 -29.86 4.07
C LEU A 185 15.45 -30.15 5.58
N ASP A 186 14.36 -30.70 6.13
CA ASP A 186 14.18 -31.06 7.54
C ASP A 186 14.69 -32.47 7.92
N ASP A 187 15.37 -33.18 7.01
CA ASP A 187 15.83 -34.57 7.19
C ASP A 187 14.68 -35.57 7.50
N LYS A 188 13.44 -35.29 7.07
CA LYS A 188 12.27 -36.15 7.32
C LYS A 188 12.05 -37.21 6.24
N THR A 189 12.52 -36.97 5.03
CA THR A 189 12.39 -37.88 3.87
C THR A 189 13.75 -38.18 3.26
N THR A 190 13.90 -39.33 2.60
CA THR A 190 15.02 -39.60 1.69
C THR A 190 14.77 -38.93 0.34
N TRP A 191 15.81 -38.78 -0.48
CA TRP A 191 15.68 -38.10 -1.77
C TRP A 191 14.72 -38.82 -2.73
N GLU A 192 14.74 -40.15 -2.75
CA GLU A 192 13.88 -40.99 -3.58
C GLU A 192 12.38 -40.88 -3.23
N ASP A 193 12.08 -40.65 -1.95
CA ASP A 193 10.74 -40.48 -1.43
C ASP A 193 10.28 -39.01 -1.42
N THR A 194 11.19 -38.08 -1.69
CA THR A 194 10.91 -36.64 -1.69
C THR A 194 10.13 -36.24 -2.95
N ASN A 195 9.07 -35.47 -2.76
CA ASN A 195 8.36 -34.86 -3.87
C ASN A 195 9.09 -33.59 -4.35
N VAL A 196 9.31 -33.48 -5.66
CA VAL A 196 9.88 -32.29 -6.30
C VAL A 196 8.77 -31.58 -7.06
N GLY A 197 8.46 -30.35 -6.62
CA GLY A 197 7.51 -29.49 -7.31
C GLY A 197 8.19 -28.70 -8.42
N ALA A 198 7.42 -28.33 -9.45
CA ALA A 198 7.88 -27.44 -10.49
C ALA A 198 6.89 -26.32 -10.78
N ARG A 199 7.41 -25.09 -10.95
CA ARG A 199 6.59 -23.91 -11.25
C ARG A 199 7.29 -23.02 -12.28
N GLU A 200 6.46 -22.34 -13.04
CA GLU A 200 6.87 -21.26 -13.94
C GLU A 200 6.19 -19.97 -13.48
N CYS A 201 6.98 -18.93 -13.26
CA CYS A 201 6.48 -17.64 -12.85
C CYS A 201 6.99 -16.55 -13.78
N ALA A 202 6.11 -15.65 -14.20
CA ALA A 202 6.45 -14.51 -15.05
C ALA A 202 6.25 -13.19 -14.29
N LEU A 203 7.20 -12.28 -14.49
CA LEU A 203 7.09 -10.86 -14.24
C LEU A 203 6.84 -10.16 -15.56
N SER A 204 5.81 -9.30 -15.61
CA SER A 204 5.44 -8.56 -16.81
C SER A 204 5.09 -7.13 -16.50
N LEU A 205 5.37 -6.23 -17.44
CA LEU A 205 4.84 -4.87 -17.40
C LEU A 205 3.33 -4.92 -17.63
N CYS A 206 2.58 -4.25 -16.76
CA CYS A 206 1.13 -4.23 -16.78
C CYS A 206 0.60 -2.84 -16.41
N VAL A 207 -0.69 -2.62 -16.67
CA VAL A 207 -1.44 -1.46 -16.17
C VAL A 207 -2.47 -1.99 -15.20
N ASN A 208 -2.48 -1.45 -13.99
CA ASN A 208 -3.44 -1.80 -12.94
C ASN A 208 -4.38 -0.63 -12.68
N GLU A 209 -5.66 -0.95 -12.46
CA GLU A 209 -6.63 -0.04 -11.85
C GLU A 209 -6.59 -0.25 -10.33
N TYR A 210 -6.28 0.83 -9.60
CA TYR A 210 -6.16 0.83 -8.15
C TYR A 210 -7.39 1.43 -7.49
N HIS A 211 -7.79 0.82 -6.38
CA HIS A 211 -8.75 1.33 -5.43
C HIS A 211 -8.05 1.55 -4.09
N ASP A 212 -7.78 2.82 -3.79
CA ASP A 212 -6.96 3.21 -2.64
C ASP A 212 -7.79 3.92 -1.58
N VAL A 213 -7.66 3.45 -0.34
CA VAL A 213 -8.27 4.06 0.84
C VAL A 213 -7.23 4.14 1.95
N LEU A 214 -7.00 5.34 2.47
CA LEU A 214 -6.18 5.56 3.65
C LEU A 214 -7.12 5.67 4.86
N SER A 215 -6.98 4.76 5.82
CA SER A 215 -7.72 4.79 7.07
C SER A 215 -6.75 4.73 8.24
N GLN A 216 -6.86 5.67 9.18
CA GLN A 216 -6.01 5.75 10.37
C GLN A 216 -4.51 5.75 10.05
N GLY A 217 -4.12 6.40 8.96
CA GLY A 217 -2.72 6.48 8.50
C GLY A 217 -2.19 5.23 7.80
N VAL A 218 -3.00 4.20 7.59
CA VAL A 218 -2.61 2.97 6.88
C VAL A 218 -3.26 2.93 5.50
N LEU A 219 -2.42 2.85 4.45
CA LEU A 219 -2.89 2.77 3.07
C LEU A 219 -3.37 1.36 2.76
N GLN A 220 -4.63 1.23 2.39
CA GLN A 220 -5.24 -0.01 1.89
C GLN A 220 -5.44 0.15 0.39
N GLU A 221 -4.69 -0.62 -0.39
CA GLU A 221 -4.69 -0.59 -1.84
C GLU A 221 -5.18 -1.94 -2.35
N ALA A 222 -6.13 -1.91 -3.29
CA ALA A 222 -6.65 -3.09 -3.97
C ALA A 222 -6.59 -2.90 -5.48
N VAL A 223 -6.23 -3.95 -6.21
CA VAL A 223 -6.25 -3.96 -7.69
C VAL A 223 -7.64 -4.38 -8.15
N ALA A 224 -8.36 -3.47 -8.80
CA ALA A 224 -9.69 -3.71 -9.35
C ALA A 224 -9.62 -4.45 -10.70
N SER A 225 -8.67 -4.05 -11.55
CA SER A 225 -8.49 -4.55 -12.91
C SER A 225 -7.02 -4.53 -13.30
N SER A 226 -6.60 -5.38 -14.24
CA SER A 226 -5.21 -5.44 -14.72
C SER A 226 -5.15 -5.79 -16.22
N TRP A 227 -4.27 -5.11 -16.96
CA TRP A 227 -4.10 -5.26 -18.41
C TRP A 227 -2.62 -5.40 -18.79
N THR A 228 -2.35 -6.23 -19.81
CA THR A 228 -0.99 -6.53 -20.30
C THR A 228 -0.88 -6.46 -21.82
N ASP A 229 -1.93 -6.02 -22.51
CA ASP A 229 -1.99 -6.00 -23.98
C ASP A 229 -1.02 -4.95 -24.55
N ARG A 230 0.01 -5.44 -25.25
CA ARG A 230 0.96 -4.58 -25.97
C ARG A 230 0.32 -4.10 -27.27
N GLU A 231 0.46 -2.80 -27.55
CA GLU A 231 0.11 -2.26 -28.86
C GLU A 231 1.06 -2.82 -29.93
N PRO A 232 0.57 -3.48 -30.99
CA PRO A 232 1.43 -4.17 -31.97
C PRO A 232 2.44 -3.25 -32.69
N GLY A 233 2.13 -1.97 -32.83
CA GLY A 233 3.03 -0.97 -33.43
C GLY A 233 4.05 -0.36 -32.47
N SER A 234 4.08 -0.78 -31.20
CA SER A 234 4.98 -0.25 -30.17
C SER A 234 6.22 -1.12 -29.96
N TYR A 235 7.30 -0.51 -29.45
CA TYR A 235 8.57 -1.19 -29.20
C TYR A 235 9.12 -1.94 -30.43
N THR A 236 9.20 -1.22 -31.55
CA THR A 236 9.67 -1.72 -32.85
C THR A 236 10.51 -0.67 -33.57
N ASN A 237 11.24 -1.09 -34.60
CA ASN A 237 11.93 -0.23 -35.57
C ASN A 237 11.52 -0.68 -36.98
N ASP A 238 11.69 0.17 -37.99
CA ASP A 238 11.42 -0.15 -39.40
C ASP A 238 12.50 -1.00 -40.10
N ASP A 239 13.66 -1.15 -39.48
CA ASP A 239 14.74 -2.01 -39.96
C ASP A 239 14.30 -3.48 -40.09
N LYS A 240 14.57 -4.08 -41.25
CA LYS A 240 14.16 -5.45 -41.60
C LYS A 240 14.82 -6.50 -40.70
N ASN A 241 16.09 -6.33 -40.33
CA ASN A 241 16.82 -7.25 -39.46
C ASN A 241 16.25 -7.19 -38.05
N VAL A 242 15.89 -5.99 -37.58
CA VAL A 242 15.27 -5.79 -36.27
C VAL A 242 13.89 -6.47 -36.22
N LYS A 243 13.04 -6.27 -37.24
CA LYS A 243 11.74 -6.96 -37.34
C LYS A 243 11.88 -8.49 -37.37
N ALA A 244 12.88 -9.00 -38.11
CA ALA A 244 13.15 -10.44 -38.16
C ALA A 244 13.61 -10.99 -36.80
N PHE A 245 14.45 -10.24 -36.07
CA PHE A 245 14.90 -10.60 -34.73
C PHE A 245 13.76 -10.62 -33.72
N ILE A 246 12.92 -9.58 -33.69
CA ILE A 246 11.74 -9.50 -32.80
C ILE A 246 10.81 -10.71 -33.04
N LYS A 247 10.61 -11.11 -34.31
CA LYS A 247 9.82 -12.30 -34.64
C LYS A 247 10.49 -13.59 -34.16
N TYR A 248 11.82 -13.70 -34.29
CA TYR A 248 12.59 -14.84 -33.83
C TYR A 248 12.53 -15.01 -32.30
N THR A 249 12.55 -13.92 -31.54
CA THR A 249 12.47 -13.92 -30.07
C THR A 249 11.03 -13.90 -29.53
N ASN A 250 10.06 -14.27 -30.36
CA ASN A 250 8.63 -14.27 -30.01
C ASN A 250 8.18 -12.95 -29.34
N HIS A 251 8.57 -11.83 -29.93
CA HIS A 251 8.27 -10.48 -29.47
C HIS A 251 8.79 -10.13 -28.06
N SER A 252 9.89 -10.77 -27.64
CA SER A 252 10.61 -10.43 -26.41
C SER A 252 10.94 -8.93 -26.33
N LEU A 253 10.92 -8.39 -25.11
CA LEU A 253 11.41 -7.04 -24.84
C LEU A 253 12.94 -6.98 -24.82
N ASP A 254 13.64 -8.11 -24.68
CA ASP A 254 15.09 -8.20 -24.59
C ASP A 254 15.71 -8.32 -25.98
N MET A 255 16.31 -7.22 -26.42
CA MET A 255 17.03 -7.14 -27.70
C MET A 255 18.49 -7.60 -27.60
N GLY A 256 18.94 -7.99 -26.41
CA GLY A 256 20.27 -8.54 -26.17
C GLY A 256 21.41 -7.57 -26.43
N ILE A 257 22.39 -8.04 -27.21
CA ILE A 257 23.72 -7.44 -27.43
C ILE A 257 23.67 -6.17 -28.32
N LEU A 258 22.61 -6.00 -29.11
CA LEU A 258 22.47 -4.90 -30.06
C LEU A 258 21.61 -3.79 -29.44
N LEU A 259 22.25 -2.67 -29.10
CA LEU A 259 21.53 -1.43 -28.80
C LEU A 259 20.95 -0.86 -30.10
N VAL A 260 19.67 -1.14 -30.32
CA VAL A 260 18.88 -0.64 -31.45
C VAL A 260 17.95 0.45 -30.94
N ASP A 261 17.77 1.54 -31.69
CA ASP A 261 16.75 2.55 -31.35
C ASP A 261 15.35 1.97 -31.62
N LEU A 262 14.52 1.82 -30.58
CA LEU A 262 13.14 1.32 -30.69
C LEU A 262 12.18 2.41 -30.24
N SER A 263 10.96 2.39 -30.77
CA SER A 263 9.88 3.20 -30.19
C SER A 263 9.58 2.79 -28.75
N ASP A 264 8.97 3.70 -27.98
CA ASP A 264 8.51 3.36 -26.63
C ASP A 264 7.49 2.22 -26.67
N LEU A 265 7.51 1.38 -25.62
CA LEU A 265 6.51 0.34 -25.44
C LEU A 265 5.19 0.98 -25.05
N GLN A 266 4.08 0.52 -25.64
CA GLN A 266 2.75 0.99 -25.30
C GLN A 266 1.88 -0.18 -24.84
N ILE A 267 1.33 -0.05 -23.63
CA ILE A 267 0.30 -0.96 -23.11
C ILE A 267 -1.07 -0.30 -23.31
N LYS A 268 -1.99 -1.04 -23.94
CA LYS A 268 -3.33 -0.57 -24.28
C LYS A 268 -4.37 -1.20 -23.35
N ILE A 269 -5.24 -0.38 -22.79
CA ILE A 269 -6.49 -0.86 -22.18
C ILE A 269 -7.47 -1.22 -23.31
N LEU A 270 -7.97 -2.46 -23.29
CA LEU A 270 -8.90 -2.99 -24.31
C LEU A 270 -10.11 -2.06 -24.49
N ASP A 271 -10.53 -1.86 -25.74
CA ASP A 271 -11.60 -0.91 -26.09
C ASP A 271 -12.92 -1.20 -25.37
N ARG A 272 -13.20 -2.47 -25.08
CA ARG A 272 -14.38 -2.90 -24.32
C ARG A 272 -14.35 -2.38 -22.88
N ASP A 273 -13.21 -2.51 -22.22
CA ASP A 273 -13.03 -2.12 -20.82
C ASP A 273 -12.94 -0.60 -20.71
N TYR A 274 -12.22 0.02 -21.64
CA TYR A 274 -12.15 1.47 -21.76
C TYR A 274 -13.54 2.11 -21.93
N LYS A 275 -14.38 1.57 -22.81
CA LYS A 275 -15.76 2.05 -22.98
C LYS A 275 -16.65 1.81 -21.76
N ARG A 276 -16.48 0.68 -21.06
CA ARG A 276 -17.25 0.37 -19.84
C ARG A 276 -16.89 1.29 -18.67
N GLN A 277 -15.64 1.71 -18.59
CA GLN A 277 -15.11 2.54 -17.50
C GLN A 277 -14.73 3.96 -17.98
N ALA A 278 -15.32 4.43 -19.07
CA ALA A 278 -14.93 5.69 -19.73
C ALA A 278 -15.04 6.94 -18.84
N SER A 279 -15.88 6.90 -17.80
CA SER A 279 -15.99 7.97 -16.81
C SER A 279 -14.89 7.94 -15.74
N ALA A 280 -14.20 6.81 -15.55
CA ALA A 280 -13.15 6.62 -14.54
C ALA A 280 -11.73 6.60 -15.17
N LEU A 281 -11.58 6.12 -16.40
CA LEU A 281 -10.29 5.97 -17.07
C LEU A 281 -9.90 7.21 -17.87
N ARG A 282 -8.89 7.95 -17.39
CA ARG A 282 -8.36 9.15 -18.07
C ARG A 282 -7.51 8.87 -19.31
N LYS A 283 -6.87 7.69 -19.37
CA LYS A 283 -5.93 7.32 -20.43
C LYS A 283 -6.18 5.88 -20.86
N GLN A 284 -6.10 5.64 -22.16
CA GLN A 284 -6.20 4.30 -22.74
C GLN A 284 -4.83 3.67 -23.03
N TYR A 285 -3.83 4.49 -23.35
CA TYR A 285 -2.48 4.06 -23.73
C TYR A 285 -1.47 4.52 -22.68
N PHE A 286 -0.56 3.63 -22.33
CA PHE A 286 0.49 3.86 -21.34
C PHE A 286 1.85 3.60 -21.97
N ASN A 287 2.66 4.66 -22.08
CA ASN A 287 3.98 4.59 -22.69
C ASN A 287 5.03 4.25 -21.64
N ILE A 288 5.94 3.35 -21.97
CA ILE A 288 7.10 2.96 -21.17
C ILE A 288 8.33 3.15 -22.04
N THR A 289 9.27 3.96 -21.59
CA THR A 289 10.43 4.31 -22.41
C THR A 289 11.32 3.12 -22.66
N GLN A 290 11.94 3.08 -23.83
CA GLN A 290 12.91 2.03 -24.16
C GLN A 290 14.05 1.97 -23.12
N THR A 291 14.53 3.12 -22.67
CA THR A 291 15.60 3.23 -21.67
C THR A 291 15.26 2.54 -20.35
N THR A 292 14.01 2.62 -19.90
CA THR A 292 13.56 1.91 -18.68
C THR A 292 13.60 0.40 -18.86
N ILE A 293 13.20 -0.11 -20.03
CA ILE A 293 13.21 -1.56 -20.32
C ILE A 293 14.65 -2.08 -20.37
N ILE A 294 15.56 -1.37 -21.04
CA ILE A 294 16.97 -1.76 -21.10
C ILE A 294 17.60 -1.73 -19.70
N ALA A 295 17.33 -0.69 -18.91
CA ALA A 295 17.86 -0.61 -17.55
C ALA A 295 17.33 -1.77 -16.67
N LEU A 296 16.05 -2.14 -16.81
CA LEU A 296 15.45 -3.26 -16.07
C LEU A 296 16.17 -4.57 -16.41
N GLN A 297 16.38 -4.82 -17.71
CA GLN A 297 17.13 -5.95 -18.22
C GLN A 297 18.57 -5.97 -17.70
N ASN A 298 19.27 -4.83 -17.66
CA ASN A 298 20.63 -4.75 -17.11
C ASN A 298 20.68 -5.22 -15.66
N VAL A 299 19.78 -4.73 -14.81
CA VAL A 299 19.75 -5.15 -13.40
C VAL A 299 19.44 -6.65 -13.27
N LEU A 300 18.60 -7.20 -14.16
CA LEU A 300 18.32 -8.64 -14.19
C LEU A 300 19.53 -9.48 -14.55
N SER A 301 20.27 -9.07 -15.59
CA SER A 301 21.50 -9.74 -16.00
C SER A 301 22.51 -9.71 -14.85
N ASP A 302 22.75 -8.55 -14.25
CA ASP A 302 23.66 -8.40 -13.11
C ASP A 302 23.26 -9.31 -11.93
N GLY A 303 21.97 -9.31 -11.58
CA GLY A 303 21.47 -10.05 -10.43
C GLY A 303 21.48 -11.57 -10.58
N PHE A 304 21.43 -12.07 -11.83
CA PHE A 304 21.56 -13.50 -12.16
C PHE A 304 22.99 -13.93 -12.57
N GLY A 305 23.99 -13.06 -12.36
CA GLY A 305 25.40 -13.43 -12.49
C GLY A 305 26.04 -13.14 -13.85
N GLY A 306 25.43 -12.27 -14.67
CA GLY A 306 26.06 -11.75 -15.88
C GLY A 306 27.33 -10.97 -15.54
N ILE A 307 28.46 -11.32 -16.18
CA ILE A 307 29.73 -10.62 -15.97
C ILE A 307 29.80 -9.47 -16.98
N ARG A 308 29.59 -8.24 -16.51
CA ARG A 308 29.84 -7.06 -17.34
C ARG A 308 31.34 -6.87 -17.52
N ASP A 309 31.84 -7.08 -18.73
CA ASP A 309 33.11 -6.52 -19.14
C ASP A 309 32.92 -5.00 -19.35
N LEU A 310 33.37 -4.18 -18.40
CA LEU A 310 33.28 -2.71 -18.49
C LEU A 310 33.96 -2.13 -19.75
N LYS A 311 34.81 -2.91 -20.43
CA LYS A 311 35.48 -2.52 -21.68
C LYS A 311 34.70 -2.92 -22.93
N SER A 312 33.66 -3.73 -22.77
CA SER A 312 32.81 -4.21 -23.85
C SER A 312 31.53 -3.35 -23.92
N PRO A 313 31.16 -2.83 -25.11
CA PRO A 313 29.86 -2.17 -25.30
C PRO A 313 28.69 -3.17 -25.28
N TYR A 314 28.95 -4.46 -25.08
CA TYR A 314 28.00 -5.55 -25.21
C TYR A 314 27.44 -6.01 -23.86
N ARG A 315 26.13 -6.25 -23.80
CA ARG A 315 25.40 -6.81 -22.66
C ARG A 315 25.17 -8.30 -22.89
N ASP A 316 25.45 -9.13 -21.89
CA ASP A 316 25.13 -10.56 -21.94
C ASP A 316 23.61 -10.81 -21.95
N TYR A 317 23.17 -11.77 -22.76
CA TYR A 317 21.76 -12.14 -22.87
C TYR A 317 21.31 -12.90 -21.62
N VAL A 318 20.14 -12.56 -21.04
CA VAL A 318 19.65 -13.24 -19.82
C VAL A 318 19.46 -14.74 -20.07
N ASP A 319 18.92 -15.13 -21.22
CA ASP A 319 18.77 -16.56 -21.59
C ASP A 319 20.13 -17.23 -21.86
N GLY A 320 21.18 -16.46 -22.13
CA GLY A 320 22.54 -16.94 -22.34
C GLY A 320 23.21 -17.35 -21.02
N ILE A 321 23.00 -16.57 -19.97
CA ILE A 321 23.62 -16.73 -18.65
C ILE A 321 22.85 -17.72 -17.76
N SER A 322 21.51 -17.75 -17.87
CA SER A 322 20.65 -18.35 -16.85
C SER A 322 20.12 -19.74 -17.21
N LYS A 323 20.93 -20.57 -17.88
CA LYS A 323 20.49 -21.86 -18.43
C LYS A 323 20.21 -22.92 -17.37
N LYS A 324 21.01 -22.97 -16.31
CA LYS A 324 20.82 -23.87 -15.17
C LYS A 324 21.47 -23.26 -13.93
N LEU A 325 20.65 -22.68 -13.07
CA LEU A 325 21.01 -22.11 -11.79
C LEU A 325 20.70 -23.14 -10.70
N LEU A 326 21.61 -23.31 -9.75
CA LEU A 326 21.46 -24.26 -8.64
C LEU A 326 21.62 -23.55 -7.31
N TYR A 327 20.80 -23.91 -6.33
CA TYR A 327 20.92 -23.43 -4.98
C TYR A 327 20.68 -24.56 -3.96
N PRO A 328 21.53 -24.64 -2.92
CA PRO A 328 22.87 -24.03 -2.82
C PRO A 328 23.81 -24.57 -3.91
N ALA A 329 24.83 -23.80 -4.28
CA ALA A 329 25.86 -24.25 -5.22
C ALA A 329 27.23 -24.22 -4.54
N LEU A 330 28.05 -25.26 -4.77
CA LEU A 330 29.48 -25.22 -4.52
C LEU A 330 30.23 -25.08 -5.84
N GLU A 331 31.09 -24.08 -5.91
CA GLU A 331 32.29 -24.06 -6.75
C GLU A 331 32.20 -24.70 -8.15
N MET A 332 31.33 -24.17 -9.00
CA MET A 332 31.45 -24.35 -10.46
C MET A 332 31.74 -23.01 -11.14
N ASN A 333 32.68 -22.18 -10.67
CA ASN A 333 32.93 -20.85 -11.29
C ASN A 333 31.67 -19.95 -11.43
N GLN A 334 30.55 -20.36 -10.84
CA GLN A 334 29.27 -19.69 -10.85
C GLN A 334 29.21 -18.96 -9.52
N SER A 335 29.34 -17.63 -9.57
CA SER A 335 28.88 -16.79 -8.48
C SER A 335 27.45 -17.25 -8.14
N THR A 336 27.18 -17.56 -6.87
CA THR A 336 25.81 -17.75 -6.43
C THR A 336 25.11 -16.43 -6.70
N ALA A 337 24.42 -16.36 -7.83
CA ALA A 337 23.90 -15.13 -8.33
C ALA A 337 23.03 -14.47 -7.27
N GLY A 338 23.14 -13.15 -7.14
CA GLY A 338 22.51 -12.39 -6.07
C GLY A 338 21.05 -12.75 -5.83
N PHE A 339 20.26 -12.70 -6.91
CA PHE A 339 18.83 -13.01 -6.86
C PHE A 339 18.54 -14.49 -6.64
N LEU A 340 19.37 -15.40 -7.15
CA LEU A 340 19.25 -16.83 -6.89
C LEU A 340 19.40 -17.14 -5.39
N SER A 341 20.29 -16.43 -4.70
CA SER A 341 20.46 -16.53 -3.26
C SER A 341 19.20 -16.12 -2.47
N GLY A 342 18.48 -15.12 -2.97
CA GLY A 342 17.20 -14.67 -2.41
C GLY A 342 16.08 -15.70 -2.62
N LEU A 343 15.98 -16.22 -3.84
CA LEU A 343 15.03 -17.29 -4.19
C LEU A 343 15.27 -18.57 -3.40
N GLY A 344 16.53 -18.98 -3.29
CA GLY A 344 16.94 -20.19 -2.59
C GLY A 344 16.69 -20.15 -1.09
N ARG A 345 16.76 -18.98 -0.45
CA ARG A 345 16.44 -18.82 0.98
C ARG A 345 14.96 -18.59 1.25
N SER A 346 14.14 -18.42 0.20
CA SER A 346 12.71 -18.18 0.37
C SER A 346 11.97 -19.46 0.68
N SER A 347 11.04 -19.40 1.65
CA SER A 347 10.07 -20.46 1.91
C SER A 347 8.92 -20.45 0.88
N ASP A 348 8.66 -19.32 0.24
CA ASP A 348 7.58 -19.16 -0.75
C ASP A 348 8.08 -18.30 -1.93
N ILE A 349 8.60 -18.98 -2.95
CA ILE A 349 9.11 -18.35 -4.18
C ILE A 349 8.04 -17.50 -4.89
N PRO A 350 6.79 -17.97 -5.09
CA PRO A 350 5.72 -17.11 -5.60
C PRO A 350 5.54 -15.80 -4.83
N ALA A 351 5.52 -15.86 -3.49
CA ALA A 351 5.41 -14.66 -2.67
C ALA A 351 6.64 -13.74 -2.81
N THR A 352 7.84 -14.29 -2.99
CA THR A 352 9.04 -13.50 -3.31
C THR A 352 8.90 -12.78 -4.65
N LEU A 353 8.35 -13.43 -5.68
CA LEU A 353 8.14 -12.79 -6.98
C LEU A 353 7.03 -11.73 -6.93
N ASP A 354 5.99 -11.94 -6.11
CA ASP A 354 5.02 -10.90 -5.79
C ASP A 354 5.68 -9.69 -5.10
N ASN A 355 6.63 -9.93 -4.18
CA ASN A 355 7.39 -8.87 -3.54
C ASN A 355 8.28 -8.12 -4.55
N VAL A 356 8.89 -8.81 -5.51
CA VAL A 356 9.64 -8.16 -6.61
C VAL A 356 8.72 -7.27 -7.44
N ALA A 357 7.56 -7.78 -7.84
CA ALA A 357 6.56 -7.04 -8.60
C ALA A 357 6.08 -5.78 -7.83
N LEU A 358 5.76 -5.91 -6.54
CA LEU A 358 5.34 -4.80 -5.69
C LEU A 358 6.46 -3.77 -5.47
N SER A 359 7.70 -4.22 -5.24
CA SER A 359 8.85 -3.34 -5.02
C SER A 359 9.19 -2.51 -6.27
N LEU A 360 9.15 -3.14 -7.46
CA LEU A 360 9.32 -2.42 -8.72
C LEU A 360 8.14 -1.47 -8.99
N THR A 361 6.91 -1.91 -8.71
CA THR A 361 5.70 -1.06 -8.85
C THR A 361 5.77 0.17 -7.94
N LYS A 362 6.20 -0.01 -6.69
CA LYS A 362 6.45 1.08 -5.74
C LYS A 362 7.48 2.04 -6.32
N TRP A 363 8.62 1.55 -6.78
CA TRP A 363 9.66 2.39 -7.36
C TRP A 363 9.17 3.18 -8.59
N ILE A 364 8.42 2.54 -9.50
CA ILE A 364 7.81 3.20 -10.67
C ILE A 364 6.89 4.34 -10.22
N ARG A 365 6.05 4.12 -9.21
CA ARG A 365 5.06 5.10 -8.74
C ARG A 365 5.68 6.22 -7.90
N ASP A 366 6.68 5.92 -7.08
CA ASP A 366 7.31 6.89 -6.18
C ASP A 366 8.18 7.89 -6.95
N ARG A 367 8.72 7.49 -8.12
CA ARG A 367 9.62 8.32 -8.95
C ARG A 367 8.98 9.63 -9.43
N GLU A 368 7.67 9.63 -9.71
CA GLU A 368 6.96 10.82 -10.19
C GLU A 368 6.01 11.43 -9.15
N LEU A 369 6.11 11.03 -7.87
CA LEU A 369 5.18 11.50 -6.83
C LEU A 369 5.12 13.02 -6.73
N GLU A 370 6.25 13.71 -6.92
CA GLU A 370 6.33 15.18 -6.86
C GLU A 370 5.87 15.88 -8.15
N VAL A 371 5.83 15.16 -9.28
CA VAL A 371 5.57 15.74 -10.61
C VAL A 371 4.13 15.51 -11.06
N SER A 372 3.59 14.31 -10.85
CA SER A 372 2.30 13.87 -11.40
C SER A 372 1.44 13.06 -10.40
N PRO A 373 1.23 13.53 -9.14
CA PRO A 373 0.52 12.75 -8.14
C PRO A 373 -0.96 12.53 -8.47
N MET A 374 -1.50 11.39 -8.02
CA MET A 374 -2.94 11.19 -7.98
C MET A 374 -3.54 11.92 -6.78
N VAL A 375 -4.40 12.90 -7.06
CA VAL A 375 -5.05 13.73 -6.03
C VAL A 375 -6.31 13.04 -5.51
N GLY A 376 -6.43 12.94 -4.19
CA GLY A 376 -7.58 12.38 -3.49
C GLY A 376 -8.26 13.39 -2.57
N ASN A 377 -9.36 12.97 -1.95
CA ASN A 377 -10.12 13.76 -0.99
C ASN A 377 -9.74 13.37 0.44
N ALA A 378 -9.33 14.35 1.24
CA ALA A 378 -9.04 14.19 2.66
C ALA A 378 -10.29 14.48 3.51
N THR A 379 -10.65 13.57 4.40
CA THR A 379 -11.72 13.82 5.38
C THR A 379 -11.11 14.38 6.66
N SER A 380 -11.58 15.53 7.13
CA SER A 380 -11.19 16.12 8.41
C SER A 380 -12.29 15.92 9.47
N MET A 381 -11.87 15.74 10.72
CA MET A 381 -12.79 15.69 11.85
C MET A 381 -13.26 17.12 12.16
N VAL A 382 -14.46 17.47 11.72
CA VAL A 382 -15.10 18.76 12.04
C VAL A 382 -16.12 18.54 13.16
N ILE A 383 -16.05 19.37 14.20
CA ILE A 383 -17.05 19.38 15.27
C ILE A 383 -18.33 20.03 14.69
N VAL A 384 -19.31 19.22 14.33
CA VAL A 384 -20.63 19.70 13.88
C VAL A 384 -21.55 19.83 15.10
N THR A 385 -21.66 21.04 15.64
CA THR A 385 -22.57 21.31 16.76
C THR A 385 -24.01 21.39 16.25
N ARG A 386 -24.81 20.34 16.47
CA ARG A 386 -26.24 20.33 16.12
C ARG A 386 -27.03 21.08 17.19
N LEU A 387 -27.41 22.33 16.90
CA LEU A 387 -28.31 23.12 17.74
C LEU A 387 -29.71 22.46 17.77
N ARG A 388 -30.11 21.99 18.95
CA ARG A 388 -31.45 21.46 19.20
C ARG A 388 -32.40 22.62 19.53
N TRP A 389 -33.03 23.19 18.51
CA TRP A 389 -33.96 24.33 18.64
C TRP A 389 -35.11 24.12 19.63
N ASN A 390 -35.48 22.86 19.91
CA ASN A 390 -36.54 22.52 20.87
C ASN A 390 -36.29 23.12 22.27
N TYR A 391 -35.03 23.31 22.68
CA TYR A 391 -34.72 23.89 24.00
C TYR A 391 -34.86 25.42 24.06
N LEU A 392 -34.93 26.11 22.91
CA LEU A 392 -35.16 27.56 22.84
C LEU A 392 -36.64 27.94 22.98
N TRP A 393 -37.57 26.98 22.82
CA TRP A 393 -39.00 27.22 22.95
C TRP A 393 -39.39 27.68 24.36
N PHE A 394 -38.87 27.02 25.40
CA PHE A 394 -39.28 27.31 26.78
C PHE A 394 -38.87 28.72 27.26
N PRO A 395 -37.61 29.17 27.08
CA PRO A 395 -37.25 30.57 27.37
C PRO A 395 -38.03 31.58 26.53
N GLY A 396 -38.25 31.27 25.24
CA GLY A 396 -39.02 32.14 24.34
C GLY A 396 -40.49 32.30 24.76
N ALA A 397 -41.16 31.20 25.09
CA ALA A 397 -42.53 31.21 25.57
C ALA A 397 -42.66 31.92 26.93
N SER A 398 -41.68 31.74 27.83
CA SER A 398 -41.63 32.44 29.11
C SER A 398 -41.52 33.95 28.93
N LEU A 399 -40.64 34.42 28.04
CA LEU A 399 -40.49 35.84 27.72
C LEU A 399 -41.76 36.45 27.12
N ILE A 400 -42.40 35.75 26.18
CA ILE A 400 -43.65 36.22 25.55
C ILE A 400 -44.76 36.30 26.60
N THR A 401 -44.87 35.29 27.48
CA THR A 401 -45.86 35.29 28.55
C THR A 401 -45.64 36.44 29.53
N GLY A 402 -44.38 36.70 29.90
CA GLY A 402 -44.01 37.83 30.75
C GLY A 402 -44.33 39.20 30.12
N MET A 403 -44.04 39.36 28.83
CA MET A 403 -44.40 40.58 28.09
C MET A 403 -45.91 40.77 28.00
N MET A 404 -46.66 39.70 27.70
CA MET A 404 -48.12 39.73 27.67
C MET A 404 -48.71 40.10 29.03
N PHE A 405 -48.20 39.53 30.12
CA PHE A 405 -48.62 39.87 31.47
C PHE A 405 -48.40 41.37 31.77
N ALA A 406 -47.22 41.91 31.46
CA ALA A 406 -46.94 43.32 31.67
C ALA A 406 -47.87 44.24 30.86
N VAL A 407 -48.14 43.92 29.59
CA VAL A 407 -49.06 44.68 28.74
C VAL A 407 -50.50 44.61 29.28
N LEU A 408 -50.95 43.44 29.73
CA LEU A 408 -52.27 43.29 30.35
C LEU A 408 -52.38 44.14 31.63
N CYS A 409 -51.35 44.13 32.49
CA CYS A 409 -51.32 44.98 33.68
C CYS A 409 -51.37 46.48 33.31
N MET A 410 -50.62 46.92 32.29
CA MET A 410 -50.67 48.30 31.82
C MET A 410 -52.05 48.68 31.28
N TRP A 411 -52.66 47.80 30.49
CA TRP A 411 -53.98 48.02 29.90
C TRP A 411 -55.07 48.09 30.97
N GLU A 412 -55.07 47.17 31.92
CA GLU A 412 -56.01 47.15 33.03
C GLU A 412 -55.86 48.39 33.92
N THR A 413 -54.63 48.80 34.21
CA THR A 413 -54.34 50.01 34.99
C THR A 413 -54.83 51.27 34.27
N GLN A 414 -54.63 51.36 32.95
CA GLN A 414 -55.16 52.47 32.13
C GLN A 414 -56.69 52.47 32.09
N LYS A 415 -57.32 51.30 31.90
CA LYS A 415 -58.78 51.18 31.87
C LYS A 415 -59.43 51.60 33.19
N LEU A 416 -58.79 51.28 34.31
CA LEU A 416 -59.27 51.63 35.65
C LEU A 416 -58.95 53.08 36.06
N LYS A 417 -58.26 53.87 35.23
CA LYS A 417 -57.85 55.28 35.49
C LYS A 417 -57.26 55.51 36.89
N LYS A 418 -56.62 54.50 37.48
CA LYS A 418 -56.06 54.63 38.82
C LYS A 418 -54.77 55.47 38.74
N PRO A 419 -54.66 56.57 39.50
CA PRO A 419 -53.43 57.33 39.56
C PRO A 419 -52.32 56.43 40.09
N ALA A 420 -51.12 56.59 39.55
CA ALA A 420 -49.97 55.85 40.02
C ALA A 420 -49.65 56.28 41.46
N LEU A 421 -50.07 55.48 42.45
CA LEU A 421 -49.92 55.78 43.89
C LEU A 421 -48.47 55.69 44.40
N LYS A 422 -47.50 55.46 43.52
CA LYS A 422 -46.07 55.24 43.86
C LYS A 422 -45.46 56.40 44.66
N ASP A 423 -46.00 57.61 44.52
CA ASP A 423 -45.48 58.83 45.17
C ASP A 423 -46.44 59.41 46.22
N SER A 424 -47.51 58.69 46.62
CA SER A 424 -48.51 59.23 47.54
C SER A 424 -48.35 58.67 48.96
N ILE A 425 -47.83 59.51 49.87
CA ILE A 425 -47.80 59.26 51.32
C ILE A 425 -49.22 58.97 51.87
N LEU A 426 -50.25 59.43 51.18
CA LEU A 426 -51.65 59.21 51.51
C LEU A 426 -52.07 57.74 51.40
N ALA A 427 -51.45 56.97 50.50
CA ALA A 427 -51.70 55.54 50.36
C ALA A 427 -51.24 54.76 51.59
N THR A 428 -50.09 55.18 52.14
CA THR A 428 -49.52 54.64 53.38
C THR A 428 -50.34 55.05 54.60
N LEU A 429 -50.83 56.29 54.64
CA LEU A 429 -51.72 56.81 55.69
C LEU A 429 -53.11 56.16 55.71
N ALA A 430 -53.66 55.75 54.56
CA ALA A 430 -54.91 55.00 54.51
C ALA A 430 -54.81 53.58 55.12
N CYS A 431 -53.60 53.12 55.40
CA CYS A 431 -53.31 51.90 56.14
C CYS A 431 -52.82 52.16 57.57
N ALA A 432 -52.91 53.41 58.07
CA ALA A 432 -52.52 53.78 59.43
C ALA A 432 -53.35 53.02 60.48
N PRO A 433 -52.76 52.74 61.67
CA PRO A 433 -53.39 51.93 62.71
C PRO A 433 -54.56 52.61 63.44
N ASP A 434 -54.68 53.94 63.38
CA ASP A 434 -55.79 54.67 64.01
C ASP A 434 -57.11 54.45 63.26
N GLU A 435 -58.10 53.88 63.94
CA GLU A 435 -59.34 53.37 63.33
C GLU A 435 -60.21 54.51 62.77
N ASP A 436 -60.27 55.64 63.47
CA ASP A 436 -61.08 56.80 63.08
C ASP A 436 -60.47 57.52 61.87
N LEU A 437 -59.16 57.78 61.86
CA LEU A 437 -58.44 58.36 60.73
C LEU A 437 -58.51 57.45 59.49
N ARG A 438 -58.37 56.13 59.70
CA ARG A 438 -58.45 55.14 58.63
C ARG A 438 -59.84 55.06 58.01
N LEU A 439 -60.91 55.10 58.81
CA LEU A 439 -62.29 55.09 58.31
C LEU A 439 -62.61 56.37 57.52
N CYS A 440 -62.18 57.53 58.01
CA CYS A 440 -62.34 58.81 57.32
C CYS A 440 -61.66 58.79 55.94
N LEU A 441 -60.40 58.34 55.86
CA LEU A 441 -59.65 58.25 54.61
C LEU A 441 -60.20 57.18 53.67
N LYS A 442 -60.66 56.02 54.16
CA LYS A 442 -61.30 54.99 53.33
C LYS A 442 -62.63 55.47 52.74
N GLN A 443 -63.42 56.23 53.50
CA GLN A 443 -64.70 56.77 53.02
C GLN A 443 -64.48 57.90 52.00
N ALA A 444 -63.45 58.72 52.18
CA ALA A 444 -63.03 59.74 51.22
C ALA A 444 -62.42 59.11 49.94
N ALA A 445 -61.74 57.97 50.05
CA ALA A 445 -61.23 57.20 48.91
C ALA A 445 -62.35 56.59 48.06
N ALA A 446 -63.43 56.11 48.70
CA ALA A 446 -64.58 55.55 48.01
C ALA A 446 -65.41 56.58 47.23
N THR A 447 -65.32 57.86 47.61
CA THR A 447 -66.06 58.99 47.00
C THR A 447 -65.21 59.87 46.07
N GLU A 448 -64.00 59.41 45.69
CA GLU A 448 -63.02 60.12 44.82
C GLU A 448 -62.54 61.51 45.31
N ILE A 449 -62.95 61.97 46.50
CA ILE A 449 -62.58 63.27 47.10
C ILE A 449 -61.32 63.20 47.98
N LEU A 450 -60.61 62.08 47.94
CA LEU A 450 -59.48 61.76 48.81
C LEU A 450 -58.36 62.82 48.79
N GLN A 451 -58.06 63.41 47.63
CA GLN A 451 -57.01 64.44 47.52
C GLN A 451 -57.39 65.76 48.21
N ASP A 452 -58.67 66.14 48.17
CA ASP A 452 -59.16 67.36 48.81
C ASP A 452 -59.23 67.21 50.33
N VAL A 453 -59.63 66.03 50.81
CA VAL A 453 -59.60 65.71 52.25
C VAL A 453 -58.15 65.65 52.73
N GLY A 454 -57.27 64.98 51.99
CA GLY A 454 -55.85 64.87 52.34
C GLY A 454 -55.11 66.21 52.41
N ARG A 455 -55.51 67.23 51.64
CA ARG A 455 -54.93 68.58 51.71
C ARG A 455 -55.34 69.37 52.96
N LYS A 456 -56.50 69.06 53.54
CA LYS A 456 -57.05 69.76 54.71
C LYS A 456 -56.83 69.02 56.02
N LEU A 457 -56.43 67.75 55.92
CA LEU A 457 -56.22 66.88 57.06
C LEU A 457 -54.92 67.25 57.78
N GLU A 458 -55.04 67.91 58.94
CA GLU A 458 -53.92 68.08 59.87
C GLU A 458 -53.84 66.85 60.78
N VAL A 459 -52.68 66.23 60.85
CA VAL A 459 -52.42 65.09 61.74
C VAL A 459 -51.46 65.48 62.85
N ARG A 460 -51.72 65.01 64.06
CA ARG A 460 -50.85 65.16 65.23
C ARG A 460 -50.27 63.81 65.61
N TRP A 461 -49.02 63.80 66.06
CA TRP A 461 -48.42 62.65 66.74
C TRP A 461 -48.81 62.67 68.22
N GLU A 462 -49.43 61.59 68.70
CA GLU A 462 -49.79 61.41 70.10
C GLU A 462 -49.16 60.11 70.63
N GLU A 463 -48.51 60.18 71.79
CA GLU A 463 -47.86 59.04 72.44
C GLU A 463 -48.69 58.56 73.64
N ASP A 464 -49.38 57.44 73.47
CA ASP A 464 -50.06 56.74 74.56
C ASP A 464 -49.12 55.65 75.08
N GLY A 465 -48.27 55.98 76.07
CA GLY A 465 -47.54 55.09 76.98
C GLY A 465 -46.59 54.02 76.39
N GLU A 466 -47.05 53.18 75.47
CA GLU A 466 -46.29 52.13 74.77
C GLU A 466 -46.27 52.28 73.24
N PHE A 467 -47.15 53.08 72.61
CA PHE A 467 -47.14 53.26 71.15
C PHE A 467 -47.46 54.70 70.73
N GLY A 468 -46.67 55.24 69.80
CA GLY A 468 -46.98 56.50 69.14
C GLY A 468 -47.91 56.30 67.95
N GLN A 469 -48.97 57.11 67.87
CA GLN A 469 -49.98 57.04 66.81
C GLN A 469 -50.21 58.41 66.18
N LEU A 470 -50.46 58.43 64.87
CA LEU A 470 -50.90 59.62 64.14
C LEU A 470 -52.43 59.71 64.23
N LYS A 471 -52.95 60.79 64.83
CA LYS A 471 -54.39 61.07 64.92
C LYS A 471 -54.74 62.38 64.21
N GLU A 472 -55.99 62.53 63.79
CA GLU A 472 -56.49 63.79 63.23
C GLU A 472 -56.55 64.90 64.28
N LYS A 473 -56.09 66.11 63.93
CA LYS A 473 -56.11 67.29 64.79
C LYS A 473 -57.48 67.98 64.70
N LYS A 474 -58.24 67.97 65.80
CA LYS A 474 -59.54 68.67 65.90
C LYS A 474 -59.34 70.11 66.44
N ASP A 475 -59.98 71.10 65.82
CA ASP A 475 -59.78 72.55 66.05
C ASP A 475 -59.98 73.06 67.49
N ASN A 476 -60.46 72.24 68.44
CA ASN A 476 -60.79 72.65 69.80
C ASN A 476 -59.84 72.14 70.90
N GLN A 477 -58.62 71.71 70.57
CA GLN A 477 -57.61 71.36 71.59
C GLN A 477 -56.36 72.24 71.51
N PRO A 478 -55.93 72.87 72.63
CA PRO A 478 -54.78 73.75 72.64
C PRO A 478 -53.48 72.97 72.40
N THR A 479 -52.61 73.57 71.59
CA THR A 479 -51.25 73.08 71.30
C THR A 479 -50.40 73.10 72.57
N VAL A 480 -49.87 71.92 72.93
CA VAL A 480 -48.71 71.73 73.82
C VAL A 480 -47.57 71.21 72.98
#